data_AF-A0A2N0NDK1-F1
#
_entry.id   AF-A0A2N0NDK1-F1
#
_cell.length_a   1.000
_cell.length_b   1.000
_cell.length_c   1.000
_cell.angle_alpha   90.00
_cell.angle_beta   90.00
_cell.angle_gamma   90.00
#
_symmetry.space_group_name_H-M   'P 1'
#
loop_
_entity.id
_entity.type
_entity.pdbx_description
1 polymer ?
#
loop_
_entity_poly.entity_id
_entity_poly.type
_entity_poly.pdbx_seq_one_letter_code
_entity_poly.pdbx_strand_id
1 'polypeptide(L)'
;MSDLPGNPVVWDIWGEEGSSASTIRKGSRKFARKPDYMTIAQLGKDAELEIVYLETGRPNSSQDKRRRDHKKLIRLSKDSIDTTRILSKIKRMFNQFSKRQNLTIFAINIAGDVIELYAMRKESGIYKYCLIEEATIPLHMTSPSAVYPLIHALMTLRTA
;
A
#
# COMPACT_ATOMS: atom_id res chain seq x y z
N MET A 1 -16.94 -11.65 15.97
CA MET A 1 -16.24 -10.71 15.06
C MET A 1 -16.21 -9.35 15.77
N SER A 2 -15.54 -9.31 16.93
CA SER A 2 -15.84 -8.33 18.00
C SER A 2 -14.62 -7.55 18.48
N ASP A 3 -13.43 -7.82 17.91
CA ASP A 3 -12.15 -7.31 18.41
C ASP A 3 -11.47 -6.36 17.42
N LEU A 4 -12.25 -5.51 16.73
CA LEU A 4 -11.65 -4.42 15.96
C LEU A 4 -11.47 -3.20 16.88
N PRO A 5 -10.26 -2.61 16.95
CA PRO A 5 -10.04 -1.39 17.72
C PRO A 5 -10.95 -0.30 17.13
N GLY A 6 -11.52 0.54 18.01
CA GLY A 6 -12.71 1.36 17.75
C GLY A 6 -12.86 1.95 16.34
N ASN A 7 -14.10 1.95 15.86
CA ASN A 7 -14.58 2.42 14.56
C ASN A 7 -13.51 3.12 13.67
N PRO A 8 -12.75 2.36 12.85
CA PRO A 8 -11.68 2.93 12.05
C PRO A 8 -12.25 3.90 11.01
N VAL A 9 -11.62 5.06 10.87
CA VAL A 9 -11.95 5.99 9.78
C VAL A 9 -11.07 5.60 8.60
N VAL A 10 -11.68 4.98 7.60
CA VAL A 10 -11.03 4.59 6.34
C VAL A 10 -11.31 5.67 5.31
N TRP A 11 -10.24 6.18 4.70
CA TRP A 11 -10.33 7.06 3.55
C TRP A 11 -9.83 6.30 2.33
N ASP A 12 -10.74 5.96 1.43
CA ASP A 12 -10.39 5.48 0.09
C ASP A 12 -9.90 6.67 -0.74
N ILE A 13 -8.66 7.03 -0.47
CA ILE A 13 -7.93 8.05 -1.20
C ILE A 13 -7.33 7.34 -2.41
N TRP A 14 -8.05 7.42 -3.52
CA TRP A 14 -7.65 6.91 -4.83
C TRP A 14 -6.17 7.18 -5.13
N GLY A 15 -5.53 6.34 -5.95
CA GLY A 15 -4.07 6.38 -6.21
C GLY A 15 -3.48 7.71 -6.75
N GLU A 16 -4.29 8.76 -6.92
CA GLU A 16 -3.89 10.13 -7.23
C GLU A 16 -3.02 10.76 -6.13
N GLU A 17 -3.26 10.51 -4.84
CA GLU A 17 -2.44 11.09 -3.77
C GLU A 17 -1.05 10.44 -3.70
N GLY A 18 -0.98 9.11 -3.83
CA GLY A 18 0.29 8.39 -3.96
C GLY A 18 1.06 8.82 -5.22
N SER A 19 0.33 9.06 -6.31
CA SER A 19 0.87 9.63 -7.55
C SER A 19 1.37 11.07 -7.35
N SER A 20 0.65 11.91 -6.61
CA SER A 20 1.00 13.30 -6.34
C SER A 20 2.30 13.41 -5.54
N ALA A 21 2.49 12.57 -4.52
CA ALA A 21 3.74 12.47 -3.77
C ALA A 21 4.93 12.16 -4.70
N SER A 22 4.77 11.18 -5.60
CA SER A 22 5.80 10.82 -6.57
C SER A 22 6.05 11.93 -7.60
N THR A 23 5.01 12.65 -8.04
CA THR A 23 5.11 13.78 -8.98
C THR A 23 5.96 14.90 -8.38
N ILE A 24 5.67 15.27 -7.13
CA ILE A 24 6.32 16.41 -6.48
C ILE A 24 7.81 16.11 -6.25
N ARG A 25 8.15 14.88 -5.90
CA ARG A 25 9.57 14.46 -5.80
C ARG A 25 10.31 14.48 -7.14
N LYS A 26 9.64 14.20 -8.25
CA LYS A 26 10.28 14.13 -9.58
C LYS A 26 10.37 15.47 -10.31
N GLY A 27 9.70 16.51 -9.82
CA GLY A 27 9.47 17.75 -10.56
C GLY A 27 8.33 17.58 -11.58
N SER A 28 7.44 18.56 -11.64
CA SER A 28 6.08 18.56 -12.25
C SER A 28 5.93 18.10 -13.71
N ARG A 29 7.01 17.69 -14.40
CA ARG A 29 7.01 17.29 -15.83
C ARG A 29 7.17 15.78 -16.06
N LYS A 30 7.26 14.94 -15.02
CA LYS A 30 7.40 13.48 -15.17
C LYS A 30 6.18 12.75 -14.64
N PHE A 31 5.61 11.83 -15.45
CA PHE A 31 4.54 10.94 -15.04
C PHE A 31 4.85 10.30 -13.68
N ALA A 32 3.93 10.48 -12.74
CA ALA A 32 4.03 9.84 -11.45
C ALA A 32 3.76 8.34 -11.52
N ARG A 33 4.33 7.63 -10.54
CA ARG A 33 4.01 6.22 -10.35
C ARG A 33 2.73 6.18 -9.54
N LYS A 34 1.64 5.70 -10.13
CA LYS A 34 0.36 5.47 -9.46
C LYS A 34 0.28 3.99 -9.05
N PRO A 35 0.03 3.67 -7.76
CA PRO A 35 -0.25 2.29 -7.36
C PRO A 35 -1.54 1.78 -8.01
N ASP A 36 -1.73 0.47 -8.09
CA ASP A 36 -3.02 -0.06 -8.57
C ASP A 36 -4.13 0.31 -7.58
N TYR A 37 -3.87 0.17 -6.27
CA TYR A 37 -4.79 0.62 -5.21
C TYR A 37 -4.01 1.25 -4.06
N MET A 38 -4.65 2.22 -3.39
CA MET A 38 -4.13 2.90 -2.21
C MET A 38 -5.29 3.16 -1.25
N THR A 39 -5.06 2.92 0.04
CA THR A 39 -6.00 3.35 1.09
C THR A 39 -5.23 3.87 2.29
N ILE A 40 -5.90 4.72 3.07
CA ILE A 40 -5.39 5.28 4.30
C ILE A 40 -6.39 5.01 5.42
N ALA A 41 -5.95 4.31 6.47
CA ALA A 41 -6.76 4.03 7.64
C ALA A 41 -6.17 4.71 8.88
N GLN A 42 -7.04 5.28 9.71
CA GLN A 42 -6.69 5.70 11.05
C GLN A 42 -7.21 4.68 12.05
N LEU A 43 -6.29 4.09 12.83
CA LEU A 43 -6.65 3.13 13.88
C LEU A 43 -6.59 3.77 15.26
N GLY A 44 -7.70 3.65 15.99
CA GLY A 44 -7.81 4.04 17.39
C GLY A 44 -7.78 5.55 17.66
N LYS A 45 -7.95 5.90 18.94
CA LYS A 45 -7.90 7.30 19.42
C LYS A 45 -6.47 7.86 19.45
N ASP A 46 -5.46 7.00 19.33
CA ASP A 46 -4.04 7.32 19.45
C ASP A 46 -3.36 7.73 18.12
N ALA A 47 -4.16 7.87 17.04
CA ALA A 47 -3.70 8.40 15.75
C ALA A 47 -2.59 7.58 15.07
N GLU A 48 -2.67 6.25 15.13
CA GLU A 48 -1.86 5.40 14.24
C GLU A 48 -2.40 5.51 12.82
N LEU A 49 -1.48 5.81 11.90
CA LEU A 49 -1.81 6.00 10.50
C LEU A 49 -1.26 4.82 9.70
N GLU A 50 -2.14 4.14 9.00
CA GLU A 50 -1.77 3.07 8.08
C GLU A 50 -2.02 3.52 6.65
N ILE A 51 -0.99 3.43 5.82
CA ILE A 51 -1.11 3.60 4.37
C ILE A 51 -0.91 2.22 3.76
N VAL A 52 -1.83 1.78 2.90
CA VAL A 52 -1.69 0.53 2.18
C VAL A 52 -1.51 0.85 0.71
N TYR A 53 -0.44 0.32 0.11
CA TYR A 53 -0.22 0.29 -1.32
C TYR A 53 -0.37 -1.12 -1.86
N LEU A 54 -1.07 -1.28 -2.97
CA LEU A 54 -1.25 -2.55 -3.66
C LEU A 54 -0.78 -2.43 -5.12
N GLU A 55 0.02 -3.39 -5.54
CA GLU A 55 0.26 -3.72 -6.95
C GLU A 55 -0.27 -5.11 -7.24
N THR A 56 -0.96 -5.24 -8.37
CA THR A 56 -1.52 -6.50 -8.83
C THR A 56 -1.00 -6.82 -10.24
N GLY A 57 -0.66 -8.09 -10.41
CA GLY A 57 -0.24 -8.71 -11.65
C GLY A 57 -1.24 -9.77 -12.06
N ARG A 58 -1.07 -10.27 -13.29
CA ARG A 58 -1.79 -11.45 -13.77
C ARG A 58 -1.25 -12.73 -13.09
N PRO A 59 -2.06 -13.79 -13.00
CA PRO A 59 -1.64 -15.15 -12.61
C PRO A 59 -0.37 -15.67 -13.29
N ASN A 60 -0.11 -15.26 -14.54
CA ASN A 60 1.05 -15.66 -15.32
C ASN A 60 2.15 -14.58 -15.37
N SER A 61 2.16 -13.64 -14.42
CA SER A 61 3.18 -12.59 -14.39
C SER A 61 4.57 -13.18 -14.15
N SER A 62 5.57 -12.66 -14.86
CA SER A 62 6.95 -13.09 -14.69
C SER A 62 7.58 -12.58 -13.38
N GLN A 63 8.67 -13.23 -12.97
CA GLN A 63 9.50 -12.75 -11.85
C GLN A 63 10.00 -11.31 -12.07
N ASP A 64 10.21 -10.89 -13.31
CA ASP A 64 10.59 -9.51 -13.65
C ASP A 64 9.46 -8.50 -13.40
N LYS A 65 8.19 -8.88 -13.60
CA LYS A 65 7.05 -8.03 -13.19
C LYS A 65 7.04 -7.90 -11.67
N ARG A 66 7.11 -9.01 -10.94
CA ARG A 66 7.19 -9.03 -9.46
C ARG A 66 8.30 -8.10 -8.94
N ARG A 67 9.52 -8.21 -9.49
CA ARG A 67 10.65 -7.34 -9.12
C ARG A 67 10.43 -5.86 -9.45
N ARG A 68 9.79 -5.55 -10.59
CA ARG A 68 9.48 -4.16 -10.97
C ARG A 68 8.44 -3.55 -10.05
N ASP A 69 7.40 -4.30 -9.69
CA ASP A 69 6.34 -3.86 -8.79
C ASP A 69 6.88 -3.65 -7.38
N HIS A 70 7.67 -4.59 -6.87
CA HIS A 70 8.37 -4.43 -5.60
C HIS A 70 9.21 -3.15 -5.55
N LYS A 71 9.98 -2.85 -6.62
CA LYS A 71 10.73 -1.59 -6.73
C LYS A 71 9.82 -0.36 -6.79
N LYS A 72 8.64 -0.46 -7.40
CA LYS A 72 7.63 0.60 -7.46
C LYS A 72 7.06 0.87 -6.06
N LEU A 73 6.67 -0.17 -5.33
CA LEU A 73 6.15 -0.12 -3.96
C LEU A 73 7.17 0.44 -2.96
N ILE A 74 8.43 0.01 -3.00
CA ILE A 74 9.50 0.61 -2.17
C ILE A 74 9.61 2.10 -2.44
N ARG A 75 9.56 2.50 -3.72
CA ARG A 75 9.64 3.91 -4.09
C ARG A 75 8.44 4.69 -3.59
N LEU A 76 7.23 4.18 -3.75
CA LEU A 76 6.00 4.80 -3.23
C LEU A 76 6.05 4.97 -1.72
N SER A 77 6.51 3.94 -1.00
CA SER A 77 6.62 3.97 0.46
C SER A 77 7.66 5.02 0.91
N LYS A 78 8.84 5.04 0.27
CA LYS A 78 9.86 6.09 0.51
C LYS A 78 9.34 7.48 0.16
N ASP A 79 8.72 7.61 -1.01
CA ASP A 79 8.15 8.89 -1.47
C ASP A 79 7.12 9.37 -0.45
N SER A 80 6.30 8.50 0.14
CA SER A 80 5.31 8.86 1.17
C SER A 80 5.94 9.32 2.49
N ILE A 81 7.05 8.71 2.90
CA ILE A 81 7.84 9.18 4.04
C ILE A 81 8.50 10.51 3.72
N ASP A 82 9.24 10.60 2.61
CA ASP A 82 9.97 11.81 2.19
C ASP A 82 9.00 12.98 1.96
N THR A 83 7.78 12.67 1.54
CA THR A 83 6.62 13.58 1.44
C THR A 83 6.08 14.02 2.81
N THR A 84 6.86 13.85 3.89
CA THR A 84 6.77 14.48 5.23
C THR A 84 6.23 15.93 5.28
N ARG A 85 6.22 16.67 4.16
CA ARG A 85 5.87 18.10 4.07
C ARG A 85 4.71 18.49 3.15
N ILE A 86 4.25 17.65 2.21
CA ILE A 86 3.35 18.13 1.13
C ILE A 86 1.90 18.20 1.57
N LEU A 87 1.52 17.35 2.50
CA LEU A 87 0.15 17.32 2.93
C LEU A 87 -0.03 18.39 3.99
N SER A 88 -0.06 19.66 3.60
CA SER A 88 -0.71 20.73 4.36
C SER A 88 -2.22 20.49 4.42
N LYS A 89 -2.79 19.81 3.40
CA LYS A 89 -4.19 19.34 3.36
C LYS A 89 -4.45 18.11 4.24
N ILE A 90 -3.64 17.05 4.14
CA ILE A 90 -3.72 15.94 5.11
C ILE A 90 -3.24 16.41 6.50
N LYS A 91 -2.23 17.28 6.66
CA LYS A 91 -1.99 17.98 7.95
C LYS A 91 -3.23 18.69 8.46
N ARG A 92 -4.08 19.30 7.63
CA ARG A 92 -5.31 19.95 8.14
C ARG A 92 -6.31 18.91 8.66
N MET A 93 -6.39 17.74 8.04
CA MET A 93 -7.14 16.57 8.53
C MET A 93 -6.48 15.93 9.77
N PHE A 94 -5.16 16.02 9.91
CA PHE A 94 -4.35 15.38 10.96
C PHE A 94 -3.89 16.35 12.07
N ASN A 95 -4.14 17.66 11.94
CA ASN A 95 -3.76 18.72 12.89
C ASN A 95 -4.64 18.68 14.16
N GLN A 96 -5.73 17.90 14.14
CA GLN A 96 -6.45 17.54 15.35
C GLN A 96 -5.68 16.53 16.22
N PHE A 97 -4.64 15.87 15.69
CA PHE A 97 -3.99 14.72 16.32
C PHE A 97 -2.51 15.01 16.60
N SER A 98 -2.22 15.40 17.85
CA SER A 98 -0.92 15.89 18.29
C SER A 98 0.21 14.83 18.39
N LYS A 99 1.41 15.27 17.99
CA LYS A 99 2.76 14.98 18.53
C LYS A 99 3.40 13.59 18.48
N ARG A 100 2.73 12.46 18.27
CA ARG A 100 3.43 11.16 18.07
C ARG A 100 2.60 10.20 17.22
N GLN A 101 2.67 10.34 15.91
CA GLN A 101 2.02 9.39 15.00
C GLN A 101 3.03 8.30 14.60
N ASN A 102 2.68 7.05 14.90
CA ASN A 102 3.30 5.90 14.27
C ASN A 102 2.68 5.78 12.87
N LEU A 103 3.48 6.10 11.85
CA LEU A 103 3.13 5.83 10.46
C LEU A 103 3.65 4.44 10.11
N THR A 104 2.74 3.56 9.72
CA THR A 104 3.07 2.26 9.12
C THR A 104 2.60 2.28 7.68
N ILE A 105 3.46 1.87 6.75
CA ILE A 105 3.09 1.73 5.35
C ILE A 105 3.15 0.25 5.00
N PHE A 106 2.02 -0.32 4.60
CA PHE A 106 1.96 -1.67 4.05
C PHE A 106 2.08 -1.61 2.53
N ALA A 107 2.85 -2.53 1.98
CA ALA A 107 3.00 -2.70 0.55
C ALA A 107 2.70 -4.15 0.20
N ILE A 108 1.65 -4.36 -0.58
CA ILE A 108 1.17 -5.65 -1.02
C ILE A 108 1.52 -5.79 -2.50
N ASN A 109 2.30 -6.82 -2.83
CA ASN A 109 2.65 -7.15 -4.20
C ASN A 109 2.05 -8.51 -4.54
N ILE A 110 1.17 -8.54 -5.53
CA ILE A 110 0.56 -9.78 -6.01
C ILE A 110 1.00 -9.94 -7.46
N ALA A 111 1.88 -10.90 -7.74
CA ALA A 111 2.40 -11.09 -9.09
C ALA A 111 2.68 -12.56 -9.35
N GLY A 112 2.01 -13.11 -10.38
CA GLY A 112 2.09 -14.53 -10.68
C GLY A 112 1.25 -15.32 -9.68
N ASP A 113 1.86 -16.32 -9.08
CA ASP A 113 1.35 -17.14 -7.99
C ASP A 113 1.93 -16.74 -6.63
N VAL A 114 2.47 -15.53 -6.46
CA VAL A 114 3.04 -15.08 -5.19
C VAL A 114 2.36 -13.80 -4.71
N ILE A 115 2.04 -13.78 -3.41
CA ILE A 115 1.70 -12.57 -2.66
C ILE A 115 2.83 -12.27 -1.68
N GLU A 116 3.34 -11.04 -1.71
CA GLU A 116 4.33 -10.52 -0.78
C GLU A 116 3.73 -9.34 0.00
N LEU A 117 3.79 -9.42 1.33
CA LEU A 117 3.42 -8.33 2.22
C LEU A 117 4.68 -7.74 2.85
N TYR A 118 4.88 -6.45 2.62
CA TYR A 118 5.95 -5.68 3.25
C TYR A 118 5.36 -4.63 4.18
N ALA A 119 6.12 -4.28 5.22
CA ALA A 119 5.82 -3.13 6.06
C ALA A 119 7.03 -2.19 6.11
N MET A 120 6.74 -0.90 5.97
CA MET A 120 7.66 0.18 6.24
C MET A 120 7.29 0.81 7.58
N ARG A 121 8.16 0.63 8.58
CA ARG A 121 7.92 1.12 9.94
C ARG A 121 9.17 1.75 10.53
N LYS A 122 8.97 2.65 11.49
CA LYS A 122 10.06 3.35 12.16
C LYS A 122 10.62 2.50 13.31
N GLU A 123 11.87 2.06 13.19
CA GLU A 123 12.60 1.34 14.22
C GLU A 123 13.83 2.16 14.63
N SER A 124 13.98 2.44 15.92
CA SER A 124 15.11 3.23 16.46
C SER A 124 15.35 4.56 15.73
N GLY A 125 14.27 5.23 15.29
CA GLY A 125 14.36 6.52 14.58
C GLY A 125 14.46 6.41 13.06
N ILE A 126 14.69 5.22 12.50
CA ILE A 126 14.91 4.99 11.08
C ILE A 126 13.77 4.16 10.50
N TYR A 127 13.25 4.55 9.33
CA TYR A 127 12.28 3.72 8.62
C TYR A 127 12.96 2.55 7.93
N LYS A 128 12.53 1.33 8.27
CA LYS A 128 12.97 0.09 7.64
C LYS A 128 11.84 -0.48 6.81
N TYR A 129 12.18 -1.03 5.64
CA TYR A 129 11.26 -1.73 4.76
C TYR A 129 11.52 -3.23 4.88
N CYS A 130 10.63 -3.95 5.55
CA CYS A 130 10.80 -5.34 5.91
C CYS A 130 9.75 -6.20 5.21
N LEU A 131 10.16 -7.39 4.74
CA LEU A 131 9.21 -8.44 4.38
C LEU A 131 8.53 -8.94 5.66
N ILE A 132 7.20 -9.00 5.64
CA ILE A 132 6.40 -9.53 6.74
C ILE A 132 6.00 -10.97 6.42
N GLU A 133 5.45 -11.18 5.22
CA GLU A 133 4.94 -12.48 4.80
C GLU A 133 5.12 -12.66 3.28
N GLU A 134 5.42 -13.89 2.86
CA GLU A 134 5.41 -14.30 1.45
C GLU A 134 4.64 -15.61 1.35
N ALA A 135 3.58 -15.64 0.54
CA ALA A 135 2.78 -16.84 0.34
C ALA A 135 2.60 -17.15 -1.15
N THR A 136 2.61 -18.45 -1.46
CA THR A 136 2.27 -18.94 -2.80
C THR A 136 0.75 -19.14 -2.90
N ILE A 137 0.16 -18.49 -3.89
CA ILE A 137 -1.22 -18.68 -4.29
C ILE A 137 -1.31 -20.03 -5.03
N PRO A 138 -2.14 -20.98 -4.59
CA PRO A 138 -2.20 -22.33 -5.17
C PRO A 138 -2.99 -22.35 -6.50
N LEU A 139 -2.63 -21.49 -7.45
CA LEU A 139 -3.32 -21.33 -8.75
C LEU A 139 -3.31 -22.62 -9.58
N HIS A 140 -2.32 -23.50 -9.36
CA HIS A 140 -2.12 -24.73 -10.11
C HIS A 140 -2.60 -25.99 -9.38
N MET A 141 -2.90 -25.89 -8.09
CA MET A 141 -3.25 -27.04 -7.24
C MET A 141 -4.74 -27.06 -6.86
N THR A 142 -5.47 -26.00 -7.16
CA THR A 142 -6.87 -25.84 -6.75
C THR A 142 -7.81 -25.92 -7.95
N SER A 143 -9.02 -26.45 -7.75
CA SER A 143 -10.01 -26.49 -8.84
C SER A 143 -10.25 -25.09 -9.41
N PRO A 144 -10.52 -24.94 -10.72
CA PRO A 144 -10.78 -23.63 -11.32
C PRO A 144 -11.85 -22.83 -10.58
N SER A 145 -12.87 -23.51 -10.03
CA SER A 145 -13.95 -22.90 -9.25
C SER A 145 -13.49 -22.17 -7.98
N ALA A 146 -12.35 -22.55 -7.40
CA ALA A 146 -11.76 -21.87 -6.24
C ALA A 146 -10.76 -20.76 -6.64
N VAL A 147 -10.14 -20.89 -7.83
CA VAL A 147 -9.15 -19.92 -8.33
C VAL A 147 -9.80 -18.70 -8.99
N TYR A 148 -10.90 -18.89 -9.72
CA TYR A 148 -11.61 -17.81 -10.41
C TYR A 148 -12.13 -16.70 -9.46
N PRO A 149 -12.74 -17.00 -8.30
CA PRO A 149 -13.16 -15.98 -7.36
C PRO A 149 -11.99 -15.13 -6.83
N LEU A 150 -10.84 -15.75 -6.57
CA LEU A 150 -9.64 -15.03 -6.14
C LEU A 150 -9.12 -14.11 -7.26
N ILE A 151 -8.99 -14.62 -8.49
CA ILE A 151 -8.57 -13.80 -9.63
C ILE A 151 -9.55 -12.64 -9.86
N HIS A 152 -10.86 -12.90 -9.78
CA HIS A 152 -11.89 -11.90 -9.91
C HIS A 152 -11.74 -10.82 -8.82
N ALA A 153 -11.60 -11.21 -7.55
CA ALA A 153 -11.41 -10.28 -6.44
C ALA A 153 -10.15 -9.40 -6.63
N LEU A 154 -9.04 -9.99 -7.09
CA LEU A 154 -7.80 -9.26 -7.37
C LEU A 154 -7.95 -8.27 -8.54
N MET A 155 -8.66 -8.66 -9.59
CA MET A 155 -8.95 -7.79 -10.74
C MET A 155 -9.94 -6.68 -10.36
N THR A 156 -10.94 -6.98 -9.52
CA THR A 156 -11.84 -5.99 -8.93
C THR A 156 -11.05 -4.99 -8.11
N LEU A 157 -10.17 -5.42 -7.21
CA LEU A 157 -9.32 -4.52 -6.42
C LEU A 157 -8.42 -3.60 -7.27
N ARG A 158 -8.02 -4.04 -8.46
CA ARG A 158 -7.25 -3.22 -9.41
C ARG A 158 -8.08 -2.13 -10.11
N THR A 159 -9.38 -2.37 -10.27
CA THR A 159 -10.28 -1.55 -11.10
C THR A 159 -11.34 -0.79 -10.31
N ALA A 160 -11.55 -1.18 -9.05
CA ALA A 160 -12.37 -0.49 -8.06
C ALA A 160 -11.70 0.79 -7.56
#